data_AF-A0A535K4X0-F1
#
_entry.id   AF-A0A535K4X0-F1
#
_cell.length_a   1.000
_cell.length_b   1.000
_cell.length_c   1.000
_cell.angle_alpha   90.00
_cell.angle_beta   90.00
_cell.angle_gamma   90.00
#
_symmetry.space_group_name_H-M   'P 1'
#
loop_
_entity.id
_entity.type
_entity.pdbx_description
1 polymer ?
#
loop_
_entity_poly.entity_id
_entity_poly.type
_entity_poly.pdbx_seq_one_letter_code
_entity_poly.pdbx_strand_id
1 'polypeptide(L)'
;MNETRVQGLAFKVGELSAASGVTVRTLHYYEEIGLLVPKRTEAGHRIYSAEDVERLSQICVLRRMGLPLSAVADSIANSGTNLRSVLEHYVVDLERRLQTASALKGSLEHFMSTSDFSGTSNTNQLLKLLEEMTMAETNIERRISVLVYSDLEAAYDFLTRVFQLGPGNLFRDDTGRVVHAELQAGDGVVWLHPELPRAKLASPRNLGGCSSTMAVMVEDVDAHFRAASEAGAKIEHPPVDEPYGYREYSAWDSEDQLWSFMKPLN
;
A
#
# COMPACT_ATOMS: atom_id res chain seq x y z
N MET A 1 41.43 -33.04 6.35
CA MET A 1 40.81 -33.24 5.03
C MET A 1 39.68 -34.24 5.22
N ASN A 2 38.45 -33.75 5.37
CA ASN A 2 37.24 -34.51 5.04
C ASN A 2 36.13 -33.49 4.81
N GLU A 3 35.64 -33.50 3.59
CA GLU A 3 34.86 -32.45 2.94
C GLU A 3 33.44 -32.33 3.50
N THR A 4 33.03 -31.09 3.72
CA THR A 4 31.67 -30.65 4.04
C THR A 4 30.73 -30.99 2.89
N ARG A 5 29.76 -31.88 3.12
CA ARG A 5 28.67 -32.17 2.17
C ARG A 5 27.35 -31.62 2.72
N VAL A 6 27.02 -30.38 2.36
CA VAL A 6 25.64 -29.88 2.43
C VAL A 6 24.96 -30.30 1.12
N GLN A 7 24.37 -31.51 1.09
CA GLN A 7 23.58 -31.99 -0.04
C GLN A 7 22.14 -31.46 0.09
N GLY A 8 21.68 -30.73 -0.93
CA GLY A 8 20.49 -29.88 -0.91
C GLY A 8 19.17 -30.57 -0.56
N LEU A 9 18.46 -30.01 0.41
CA LEU A 9 17.06 -30.33 0.69
C LEU A 9 16.20 -29.86 -0.49
N ALA A 10 15.46 -30.81 -1.08
CA ALA A 10 14.54 -30.57 -2.17
C ALA A 10 13.14 -31.02 -1.73
N PHE A 11 12.20 -30.08 -1.65
CA PHE A 11 10.85 -30.30 -1.12
C PHE A 11 9.86 -30.62 -2.25
N LYS A 12 8.95 -31.55 -2.03
CA LYS A 12 7.76 -31.71 -2.88
C LYS A 12 6.73 -30.62 -2.55
N VAL A 13 5.81 -30.34 -3.47
CA VAL A 13 4.77 -29.32 -3.28
C VAL A 13 3.95 -29.49 -1.99
N GLY A 14 3.60 -30.73 -1.63
CA GLY A 14 2.85 -31.03 -0.40
C GLY A 14 3.69 -30.83 0.87
N GLU A 15 4.96 -31.20 0.84
CA GLU A 15 5.90 -31.02 1.95
C GLU A 15 6.18 -29.53 2.19
N LEU A 16 6.40 -28.77 1.11
CA LEU A 16 6.61 -27.33 1.19
C LEU A 16 5.35 -26.61 1.68
N SER A 17 4.17 -27.03 1.21
CA SER A 17 2.89 -26.47 1.66
C SER A 17 2.69 -26.69 3.16
N ALA A 18 2.95 -27.92 3.65
CA ALA A 18 2.84 -28.24 5.08
C ALA A 18 3.85 -27.45 5.93
N ALA A 19 5.09 -27.31 5.47
CA ALA A 19 6.15 -26.62 6.21
C ALA A 19 6.00 -25.10 6.22
N SER A 20 5.53 -24.50 5.13
CA SER A 20 5.40 -23.04 4.99
C SER A 20 4.05 -22.49 5.44
N GLY A 21 3.03 -23.34 5.58
CA GLY A 21 1.64 -22.93 5.81
C GLY A 21 0.97 -22.28 4.59
N VAL A 22 1.66 -22.21 3.45
CA VAL A 22 1.11 -21.74 2.17
C VAL A 22 0.39 -22.88 1.49
N THR A 23 -0.82 -22.65 0.98
CA THR A 23 -1.60 -23.73 0.33
C THR A 23 -0.95 -24.16 -1.00
N VAL A 24 -1.14 -25.43 -1.38
CA VAL A 24 -0.74 -25.93 -2.71
C VAL A 24 -1.30 -25.07 -3.85
N ARG A 25 -2.54 -24.56 -3.70
CA ARG A 25 -3.16 -23.66 -4.68
C ARG A 25 -2.38 -22.35 -4.83
N THR A 26 -1.94 -21.77 -3.72
CA THR A 26 -1.13 -20.54 -3.71
C THR A 26 0.25 -20.79 -4.33
N LEU A 27 0.89 -21.93 -4.05
CA LEU A 27 2.17 -22.30 -4.68
C LEU A 27 2.04 -22.45 -6.20
N HIS A 28 0.96 -23.05 -6.69
CA HIS A 28 0.68 -23.12 -8.13
C HIS A 28 0.42 -21.74 -8.72
N TYR A 29 -0.32 -20.88 -8.01
CA TYR A 29 -0.57 -19.51 -8.46
C TYR A 29 0.73 -18.70 -8.55
N TYR A 30 1.65 -18.86 -7.60
CA TYR A 30 2.97 -18.21 -7.67
C TYR A 30 3.83 -18.71 -8.84
N GLU A 31 3.71 -19.98 -9.23
CA GLU A 31 4.34 -20.49 -10.46
C GLU A 31 3.69 -19.88 -11.70
N GLU A 32 2.35 -19.80 -11.76
CA GLU A 32 1.59 -19.26 -12.88
C GLU A 32 1.97 -17.81 -13.21
N ILE A 33 2.17 -16.99 -12.17
CA ILE A 33 2.59 -15.59 -12.32
C ILE A 33 4.12 -15.42 -12.37
N GLY A 34 4.89 -16.52 -12.42
CA GLY A 34 6.35 -16.50 -12.52
C GLY A 34 7.10 -16.06 -11.25
N LEU A 35 6.41 -15.92 -10.12
CA LEU A 35 6.98 -15.44 -8.86
C LEU A 35 7.82 -16.50 -8.14
N LEU A 36 7.44 -17.77 -8.25
CA LEU A 36 8.16 -18.93 -7.71
C LEU A 36 8.12 -20.08 -8.72
N VAL A 37 9.25 -20.35 -9.39
CA VAL A 37 9.30 -21.32 -10.49
C VAL A 37 10.09 -22.57 -10.06
N PRO A 38 9.41 -23.66 -9.65
CA PRO A 38 10.10 -24.87 -9.22
C PRO A 38 10.72 -25.63 -10.40
N LYS A 39 11.72 -26.46 -10.08
CA LYS A 39 12.20 -27.48 -11.02
C LYS A 39 11.20 -28.63 -11.09
N ARG A 40 11.32 -29.45 -12.14
CA ARG A 40 10.51 -30.68 -12.31
C ARG A 40 11.41 -31.91 -12.29
N THR A 41 10.92 -32.99 -11.69
CA THR A 41 11.54 -34.32 -11.77
C THR A 41 11.32 -34.94 -13.14
N GLU A 42 12.03 -36.03 -13.47
CA GLU A 42 11.82 -36.79 -14.71
C GLU A 42 10.38 -37.30 -14.86
N ALA A 43 9.71 -37.58 -13.74
CA ALA A 43 8.29 -37.98 -13.70
C ALA A 43 7.31 -36.79 -13.78
N GLY A 44 7.78 -35.56 -14.01
CA GLY A 44 6.97 -34.35 -14.19
C GLY A 44 6.49 -33.67 -12.90
N HIS A 45 6.90 -34.14 -11.72
CA HIS A 45 6.49 -33.57 -10.43
C HIS A 45 7.33 -32.34 -10.05
N ARG A 46 6.70 -31.34 -9.42
CA ARG A 46 7.38 -30.12 -8.92
C ARG A 46 8.29 -30.44 -7.73
N ILE A 47 9.49 -29.88 -7.75
CA ILE A 47 10.47 -29.97 -6.67
C ILE A 47 11.10 -28.60 -6.41
N TYR A 48 11.16 -28.22 -5.13
CA TYR A 48 11.59 -26.91 -4.66
C TYR A 48 12.93 -27.04 -3.93
N SER A 49 13.94 -26.33 -4.37
CA SER A 49 15.27 -26.26 -3.77
C SER A 49 15.30 -25.35 -2.54
N ALA A 50 16.44 -25.32 -1.84
CA ALA A 50 16.64 -24.38 -0.73
C ALA A 50 16.50 -22.90 -1.16
N GLU A 51 16.92 -22.56 -2.38
CA GLU A 51 16.76 -21.22 -2.95
C GLU A 51 15.28 -20.88 -3.18
N ASP A 52 14.49 -21.85 -3.62
CA ASP A 52 13.04 -21.70 -3.76
C ASP A 52 12.36 -21.47 -2.40
N VAL A 53 12.87 -22.11 -1.33
CA VAL A 53 12.37 -21.88 0.03
C VAL A 53 12.74 -20.48 0.54
N GLU A 54 13.96 -20.01 0.28
CA GLU A 54 14.37 -18.64 0.62
C GLU A 54 13.49 -17.62 -0.12
N ARG A 55 13.28 -17.83 -1.41
CA ARG A 55 12.40 -17.00 -2.24
C ARG A 55 10.95 -17.02 -1.75
N LEU A 56 10.41 -18.18 -1.43
CA LEU A 56 9.08 -18.31 -0.83
C LEU A 56 9.00 -17.55 0.51
N SER A 57 10.03 -17.61 1.32
CA SER A 57 10.09 -16.90 2.60
C SER A 57 10.06 -15.38 2.40
N GLN A 58 10.82 -14.86 1.44
CA GLN A 58 10.78 -13.44 1.07
C GLN A 58 9.37 -13.02 0.62
N ILE A 59 8.74 -13.82 -0.25
CA ILE A 59 7.38 -13.58 -0.73
C ILE A 59 6.41 -13.51 0.46
N CYS A 60 6.46 -14.47 1.37
CA CYS A 60 5.60 -14.51 2.54
C CYS A 60 5.78 -13.30 3.46
N VAL A 61 7.01 -12.88 3.74
CA VAL A 61 7.26 -11.74 4.63
C VAL A 61 6.83 -10.44 3.98
N LEU A 62 7.19 -10.19 2.72
CA LEU A 62 6.76 -8.99 1.99
C LEU A 62 5.23 -8.92 1.88
N ARG A 63 4.57 -10.06 1.68
CA ARG A 63 3.09 -10.15 1.69
C ARG A 63 2.50 -9.80 3.06
N ARG A 64 3.13 -10.23 4.15
CA ARG A 64 2.72 -9.86 5.53
C ARG A 64 2.95 -8.39 5.85
N MET A 65 3.89 -7.74 5.16
CA MET A 65 4.10 -6.29 5.20
C MET A 65 3.11 -5.52 4.32
N GLY A 66 2.16 -6.21 3.66
CA GLY A 66 1.11 -5.57 2.87
C GLY A 66 1.51 -5.24 1.43
N LEU A 67 2.65 -5.74 0.94
CA LEU A 67 3.01 -5.56 -0.46
C LEU A 67 2.10 -6.41 -1.39
N PRO A 68 1.62 -5.85 -2.51
CA PRO A 68 0.98 -6.65 -3.55
C PRO A 68 1.99 -7.61 -4.19
N LEU A 69 1.53 -8.75 -4.72
CA LEU A 69 2.41 -9.80 -5.27
C LEU A 69 3.30 -9.29 -6.43
N SER A 70 2.84 -8.27 -7.16
CA SER A 70 3.63 -7.55 -8.18
C SER A 70 4.85 -6.86 -7.56
N ALA A 71 4.66 -6.03 -6.53
CA ALA A 71 5.75 -5.34 -5.84
C ALA A 71 6.70 -6.32 -5.12
N VAL A 72 6.18 -7.47 -4.68
CA VAL A 72 7.01 -8.58 -4.18
C VAL A 72 7.93 -9.12 -5.28
N ALA A 73 7.41 -9.35 -6.48
CA ALA A 73 8.19 -9.82 -7.62
C ALA A 73 9.33 -8.85 -7.96
N ASP A 74 9.01 -7.56 -8.04
CA ASP A 74 9.96 -6.50 -8.39
C ASP A 74 11.05 -6.31 -7.32
N SER A 75 10.65 -6.34 -6.04
CA SER A 75 11.59 -6.22 -4.91
C SER A 75 12.60 -7.37 -4.86
N ILE A 76 12.15 -8.59 -5.16
CA ILE A 76 13.02 -9.77 -5.18
C ILE A 76 13.89 -9.79 -6.45
N ALA A 77 13.37 -9.33 -7.60
CA ALA A 77 14.08 -9.37 -8.88
C ALA A 77 15.12 -8.26 -9.05
N ASN A 78 14.82 -7.02 -8.64
CA ASN A 78 15.58 -5.83 -9.07
C ASN A 78 16.50 -5.24 -8.01
N SER A 79 16.21 -5.47 -6.72
CA SER A 79 16.84 -4.71 -5.63
C SER A 79 17.96 -5.47 -4.91
N GLY A 80 18.27 -6.71 -5.32
CA GLY A 80 19.17 -7.58 -4.54
C GLY A 80 18.68 -7.82 -3.12
N THR A 81 17.38 -7.61 -2.88
CA THR A 81 16.74 -7.75 -1.57
C THR A 81 16.92 -9.18 -1.10
N ASN A 82 17.79 -9.38 -0.12
CA ASN A 82 17.98 -10.66 0.51
C ASN A 82 16.95 -10.83 1.62
N LEU A 83 16.70 -12.08 2.05
CA LEU A 83 15.71 -12.36 3.08
C LEU A 83 15.98 -11.59 4.38
N ARG A 84 17.25 -11.33 4.71
CA ARG A 84 17.66 -10.59 5.90
C ARG A 84 17.12 -9.16 5.90
N SER A 85 17.29 -8.40 4.82
CA SER A 85 16.82 -7.01 4.79
C SER A 85 15.30 -6.91 4.89
N VAL A 86 14.55 -7.84 4.28
CA VAL A 86 13.10 -7.91 4.42
C VAL A 86 12.70 -8.18 5.88
N LEU A 87 13.35 -9.14 6.51
CA LEU A 87 13.08 -9.48 7.91
C LEU A 87 13.44 -8.31 8.84
N GLU A 88 14.53 -7.58 8.59
CA GLU A 88 14.91 -6.38 9.34
C GLU A 88 13.83 -5.29 9.26
N HIS A 89 13.28 -5.02 8.07
CA HIS A 89 12.17 -4.07 7.94
C HIS A 89 10.90 -4.56 8.64
N TYR A 90 10.58 -5.86 8.53
CA TYR A 90 9.43 -6.42 9.22
C TYR A 90 9.58 -6.34 10.75
N VAL A 91 10.81 -6.51 11.28
CA VAL A 91 11.10 -6.30 12.70
C VAL A 91 10.82 -4.85 13.10
N VAL A 92 11.26 -3.86 12.32
CA VAL A 92 10.97 -2.44 12.61
C VAL A 92 9.46 -2.15 12.61
N ASP A 93 8.71 -2.73 11.68
CA ASP A 93 7.25 -2.60 11.66
C ASP A 93 6.58 -3.26 12.88
N LEU A 94 7.05 -4.44 13.29
CA LEU A 94 6.57 -5.11 14.49
C LEU A 94 6.91 -4.31 15.76
N GLU A 95 8.10 -3.72 15.84
CA GLU A 95 8.51 -2.85 16.94
C GLU A 95 7.62 -1.62 17.04
N ARG A 96 7.28 -0.99 15.90
CA ARG A 96 6.33 0.13 15.86
C ARG A 96 4.96 -0.28 16.40
N ARG A 97 4.42 -1.42 15.94
CA ARG A 97 3.14 -1.95 16.44
C ARG A 97 3.18 -2.25 17.93
N LEU A 98 4.28 -2.84 18.41
CA LEU A 98 4.48 -3.11 19.83
C LEU A 98 4.56 -1.82 20.64
N GLN A 99 5.22 -0.79 20.13
CA GLN A 99 5.35 0.51 20.80
C GLN A 99 4.00 1.21 20.92
N THR A 100 3.18 1.22 19.87
CA THR A 100 1.80 1.72 19.91
C THR A 100 0.96 0.95 20.94
N ALA A 101 1.00 -0.38 20.91
CA ALA A 101 0.26 -1.21 21.85
C ALA A 101 0.73 -1.01 23.30
N SER A 102 2.04 -0.85 23.50
CA SER A 102 2.64 -0.62 24.82
C SER A 102 2.32 0.77 25.36
N ALA A 103 2.28 1.78 24.49
CA ALA A 103 1.85 3.13 24.85
C ALA A 103 0.39 3.14 25.30
N LEU A 104 -0.51 2.51 24.53
CA LEU A 104 -1.92 2.37 24.92
C LEU A 104 -2.06 1.62 26.24
N LYS A 105 -1.36 0.49 26.40
CA LYS A 105 -1.34 -0.25 27.67
C LYS A 105 -0.88 0.64 28.83
N GLY A 106 0.17 1.43 28.63
CA GLY A 106 0.69 2.37 29.64
C GLY A 106 -0.33 3.46 30.00
N SER A 107 -0.99 4.05 28.99
CA SER A 107 -2.08 5.02 29.20
C SER A 107 -3.23 4.40 30.00
N LEU A 108 -3.64 3.16 29.67
CA LEU A 108 -4.69 2.43 30.38
C LEU A 108 -4.28 2.12 31.82
N GLU A 109 -3.07 1.62 32.06
CA GLU A 109 -2.54 1.32 33.40
C GLU A 109 -2.42 2.59 34.25
N HIS A 110 -1.93 3.68 33.68
CA HIS A 110 -1.86 4.97 34.36
C HIS A 110 -3.25 5.47 34.75
N PHE A 111 -4.21 5.41 33.83
CA PHE A 111 -5.58 5.81 34.07
C PHE A 111 -6.24 4.95 35.17
N MET A 112 -6.05 3.62 35.12
CA MET A 112 -6.54 2.69 36.16
C MET A 112 -5.91 2.92 37.54
N SER A 113 -4.68 3.42 37.60
CA SER A 113 -3.98 3.73 38.86
C SER A 113 -4.47 5.03 39.52
N THR A 114 -5.26 5.84 38.83
CA THR A 114 -5.79 7.10 39.34
C THR A 114 -7.09 6.83 40.11
N SER A 115 -7.13 7.21 41.39
CA SER A 115 -8.20 6.83 42.33
C SER A 115 -9.56 7.49 42.08
N ASP A 116 -9.64 8.47 41.18
CA ASP A 116 -10.84 9.26 40.96
C ASP A 116 -11.16 9.30 39.47
N PHE A 117 -12.15 8.52 39.05
CA PHE A 117 -12.66 8.50 37.68
C PHE A 117 -13.65 9.64 37.42
N SER A 118 -14.01 10.42 38.45
CA SER A 118 -15.06 11.45 38.40
C SER A 118 -14.51 12.86 38.60
N GLY A 119 -14.33 13.60 37.50
CA GLY A 119 -13.99 15.03 37.55
C GLY A 119 -13.73 15.63 36.16
N THR A 120 -13.96 16.94 36.00
CA THR A 120 -13.81 17.65 34.71
C THR A 120 -12.39 17.56 34.14
N SER A 121 -11.36 17.46 35.00
CA SER A 121 -9.95 17.25 34.62
C SER A 121 -9.69 15.88 33.97
N ASN A 122 -10.54 14.88 34.21
CA ASN A 122 -10.40 13.54 33.64
C ASN A 122 -11.01 13.43 32.25
N THR A 123 -11.89 14.37 31.87
CA THR A 123 -12.59 14.33 30.57
C THR A 123 -11.60 14.36 29.40
N ASN A 124 -10.61 15.25 29.44
CA ASN A 124 -9.60 15.35 28.37
C ASN A 124 -8.68 14.12 28.32
N GLN A 125 -8.37 13.53 29.47
CA GLN A 125 -7.60 12.28 29.54
C GLN A 125 -8.41 11.09 29.01
N LEU A 126 -9.70 11.03 29.34
CA LEU A 126 -10.64 10.01 28.85
C LEU A 126 -10.85 10.14 27.34
N LEU A 127 -11.00 11.37 26.82
CA LEU A 127 -11.10 11.62 25.38
C LEU A 127 -9.82 11.20 24.64
N LYS A 128 -8.64 11.54 25.19
CA LYS A 128 -7.36 11.10 24.63
C LYS A 128 -7.22 9.58 24.65
N LEU A 129 -7.66 8.93 25.73
CA LEU A 129 -7.64 7.47 25.87
C LEU A 129 -8.62 6.79 24.91
N LEU A 130 -9.81 7.36 24.71
CA LEU A 130 -10.78 6.89 23.72
C LEU A 130 -10.25 7.05 22.29
N GLU A 131 -9.54 8.14 21.98
CA GLU A 131 -8.86 8.34 20.71
C GLU A 131 -7.74 7.29 20.51
N GLU A 132 -6.88 7.09 21.51
CA GLU A 132 -5.82 6.07 21.49
C GLU A 132 -6.39 4.65 21.33
N MET A 133 -7.51 4.32 21.98
CA MET A 133 -8.21 3.05 21.84
C MET A 133 -8.84 2.89 20.45
N THR A 134 -9.55 3.92 19.95
CA THR A 134 -10.19 3.89 18.63
C THR A 134 -9.15 3.68 17.52
N MET A 135 -7.99 4.32 17.63
CA MET A 135 -6.88 4.16 16.68
C MET A 135 -6.23 2.77 16.78
N ALA A 136 -6.17 2.17 17.97
CA ALA A 136 -5.62 0.84 18.17
C ALA A 136 -6.58 -0.32 17.82
N GLU A 137 -7.90 -0.09 17.86
CA GLU A 137 -8.94 -1.13 17.65
C GLU A 137 -9.28 -1.40 16.18
N THR A 138 -8.74 -0.63 15.23
CA THR A 138 -9.02 -0.89 13.81
C THR A 138 -8.29 -2.15 13.33
N ASN A 139 -9.01 -3.26 13.20
CA ASN A 139 -8.55 -4.46 12.45
C ASN A 139 -8.42 -4.22 10.93
N ILE A 140 -8.62 -2.99 10.47
CA ILE A 140 -8.45 -2.57 9.08
C ILE A 140 -6.98 -2.20 8.91
N GLU A 141 -6.20 -3.13 8.35
CA GLU A 141 -4.76 -2.93 8.17
C GLU A 141 -4.42 -1.81 7.18
N ARG A 142 -5.26 -1.60 6.14
CA ARG A 142 -5.05 -0.57 5.11
C ARG A 142 -6.33 -0.28 4.32
N ARG A 143 -6.51 0.98 3.90
CA ARG A 143 -7.51 1.39 2.90
C ARG A 143 -6.80 1.70 1.58
N ILE A 144 -7.31 1.15 0.47
CA ILE A 144 -6.86 1.49 -0.89
C ILE A 144 -8.02 2.17 -1.61
N SER A 145 -7.76 3.34 -2.17
CA SER A 145 -8.74 4.04 -3.00
C SER A 145 -8.60 3.59 -4.45
N VAL A 146 -9.72 3.32 -5.12
CA VAL A 146 -9.78 2.98 -6.54
C VAL A 146 -10.45 4.13 -7.28
N LEU A 147 -9.77 4.70 -8.27
CA LEU A 147 -10.28 5.72 -9.17
C LEU A 147 -10.46 5.13 -10.57
N VAL A 148 -11.47 5.61 -11.30
CA VAL A 148 -11.87 5.07 -12.59
C VAL A 148 -11.65 6.10 -13.67
N TYR A 149 -10.94 5.71 -14.73
CA TYR A 149 -10.61 6.58 -15.86
C TYR A 149 -10.96 5.91 -17.19
N SER A 150 -11.40 6.71 -18.16
CA SER A 150 -11.64 6.29 -19.54
C SER A 150 -10.32 6.08 -20.30
N ASP A 151 -9.32 6.93 -20.03
CA ASP A 151 -7.96 6.85 -20.53
C ASP A 151 -6.97 6.76 -19.36
N LEU A 152 -6.64 5.53 -18.96
CA LEU A 152 -5.76 5.25 -17.82
C LEU A 152 -4.34 5.74 -18.01
N GLU A 153 -3.82 5.65 -19.23
CA GLU A 153 -2.42 5.99 -19.51
C GLU A 153 -2.25 7.51 -19.43
N ALA A 154 -3.16 8.26 -20.06
CA ALA A 154 -3.19 9.71 -19.95
C ALA A 154 -3.43 10.17 -18.50
N ALA A 155 -4.32 9.50 -17.76
CA ALA A 155 -4.58 9.82 -16.36
C ALA A 155 -3.35 9.56 -15.47
N TYR A 156 -2.69 8.42 -15.63
CA TYR A 156 -1.46 8.10 -14.90
C TYR A 156 -0.36 9.13 -15.17
N ASP A 157 -0.12 9.46 -16.44
CA ASP A 157 0.89 10.45 -16.84
C ASP A 157 0.55 11.84 -16.31
N PHE A 158 -0.73 12.23 -16.33
CA PHE A 158 -1.17 13.49 -15.75
C PHE A 158 -0.93 13.52 -14.24
N LEU A 159 -1.38 12.51 -13.51
CA LEU A 159 -1.34 12.48 -12.05
C LEU A 159 0.11 12.43 -11.52
N THR A 160 1.01 11.74 -12.22
CA THR A 160 2.44 11.72 -11.88
C THR A 160 3.14 13.04 -12.23
N ARG A 161 2.92 13.58 -13.44
CA ARG A 161 3.63 14.78 -13.91
C ARG A 161 3.11 16.07 -13.32
N VAL A 162 1.78 16.22 -13.24
CA VAL A 162 1.11 17.46 -12.86
C VAL A 162 0.88 17.52 -11.36
N PHE A 163 0.40 16.42 -10.76
CA PHE A 163 0.13 16.35 -9.32
C PHE A 163 1.25 15.69 -8.52
N GLN A 164 2.38 15.37 -9.16
CA GLN A 164 3.59 14.87 -8.50
C GLN A 164 3.34 13.65 -7.59
N LEU A 165 2.30 12.86 -7.88
CA LEU A 165 2.10 11.58 -7.23
C LEU A 165 3.25 10.65 -7.62
N GLY A 166 3.71 9.84 -6.68
CA GLY A 166 4.80 8.93 -6.93
C GLY A 166 4.38 7.87 -7.97
N PRO A 167 5.21 7.55 -8.96
CA PRO A 167 4.87 6.56 -9.96
C PRO A 167 4.77 5.16 -9.33
N GLY A 168 3.72 4.41 -9.67
CA GLY A 168 3.61 2.97 -9.41
C GLY A 168 3.55 2.18 -10.72
N ASN A 169 3.09 0.93 -10.65
CA ASN A 169 3.09 0.03 -11.82
C ASN A 169 1.95 0.34 -12.80
N LEU A 170 2.24 0.20 -14.10
CA LEU A 170 1.24 0.18 -15.18
C LEU A 170 1.12 -1.25 -15.70
N PHE A 171 -0.04 -1.86 -15.52
CA PHE A 171 -0.31 -3.21 -15.96
C PHE A 171 -0.98 -3.19 -17.33
N ARG A 172 -0.42 -3.93 -18.27
CA ARG A 172 -0.93 -4.07 -19.63
C ARG A 172 -1.38 -5.50 -19.91
N ASP A 173 -2.40 -5.65 -20.74
CA ASP A 173 -2.77 -6.95 -21.30
C ASP A 173 -1.90 -7.32 -22.50
N ASP A 174 -2.13 -8.51 -23.06
CA ASP A 174 -1.38 -9.05 -24.21
C ASP A 174 -1.50 -8.18 -25.48
N THR A 175 -2.46 -7.25 -25.52
CA THR A 175 -2.65 -6.30 -26.63
C THR A 175 -1.91 -4.98 -26.41
N GLY A 176 -1.26 -4.81 -25.25
CA GLY A 176 -0.54 -3.59 -24.87
C GLY A 176 -1.43 -2.53 -24.23
N ARG A 177 -2.72 -2.80 -24.04
CA ARG A 177 -3.66 -1.86 -23.40
C ARG A 177 -3.44 -1.83 -21.89
N VAL A 178 -3.40 -0.63 -21.30
CA VAL A 178 -3.38 -0.48 -19.84
C VAL A 178 -4.71 -0.96 -19.26
N VAL A 179 -4.65 -1.94 -18.35
CA VAL A 179 -5.81 -2.55 -17.68
C VAL A 179 -5.87 -2.24 -16.19
N HIS A 180 -4.78 -1.74 -15.62
CA HIS A 180 -4.70 -1.28 -14.24
C HIS A 180 -3.46 -0.40 -14.08
N ALA A 181 -3.50 0.59 -13.19
CA ALA A 181 -2.33 1.34 -12.80
C ALA A 181 -2.31 1.60 -11.29
N GLU A 182 -1.13 1.87 -10.74
CA GLU A 182 -0.93 2.22 -9.34
C GLU A 182 -0.19 3.55 -9.24
N LEU A 183 -0.58 4.39 -8.27
CA LEU A 183 0.10 5.63 -7.92
C LEU A 183 0.41 5.63 -6.43
N GLN A 184 1.56 6.15 -6.03
CA GLN A 184 1.92 6.37 -4.63
C GLN A 184 1.41 7.75 -4.19
N ALA A 185 0.74 7.79 -3.05
CA ALA A 185 0.27 9.02 -2.43
C ALA A 185 0.52 8.96 -0.91
N GLY A 186 1.59 9.61 -0.45
CA GLY A 186 2.00 9.60 0.94
C GLY A 186 2.41 8.20 1.42
N ASP A 187 1.68 7.68 2.40
CA ASP A 187 1.84 6.32 2.96
C ASP A 187 0.96 5.26 2.25
N GLY A 188 0.20 5.69 1.25
CA GLY A 188 -0.83 4.92 0.55
C GLY A 188 -0.54 4.67 -0.92
N VAL A 189 -1.32 3.73 -1.49
CA VAL A 189 -1.42 3.53 -2.94
C VAL A 189 -2.83 3.91 -3.39
N VAL A 190 -2.93 4.58 -4.53
CA VAL A 190 -4.16 4.79 -5.29
C VAL A 190 -4.14 3.86 -6.49
N TRP A 191 -5.22 3.12 -6.69
CA TRP A 191 -5.43 2.23 -7.82
C TRP A 191 -6.23 2.93 -8.90
N LEU A 192 -5.78 2.82 -10.14
CA LEU A 192 -6.51 3.27 -11.31
C LEU A 192 -7.08 2.04 -12.03
N HIS A 193 -8.36 2.10 -12.37
CA HIS A 193 -9.07 1.02 -13.05
C HIS A 193 -9.78 1.56 -14.30
N PRO A 194 -9.87 0.79 -15.40
CA PRO A 194 -10.64 1.24 -16.55
C PRO A 194 -12.13 1.24 -16.20
N GLU A 195 -12.93 1.91 -17.01
CA GLU A 195 -14.37 1.75 -16.92
C GLU A 195 -14.80 0.29 -17.06
N LEU A 196 -15.79 -0.10 -16.27
CA LEU A 196 -16.33 -1.46 -16.26
C LEU A 196 -17.85 -1.41 -16.12
N PRO A 197 -18.59 -1.34 -17.25
CA PRO A 197 -20.05 -1.18 -17.23
C PRO A 197 -20.79 -2.25 -16.43
N ARG A 198 -20.35 -3.52 -16.49
CA ARG A 198 -20.94 -4.62 -15.72
C ARG A 198 -20.89 -4.42 -14.20
N ALA A 199 -19.91 -3.67 -13.72
CA ALA A 199 -19.72 -3.34 -12.31
C ALA A 199 -20.15 -1.89 -12.00
N LYS A 200 -20.74 -1.18 -12.98
CA LYS A 200 -21.12 0.23 -12.89
C LYS A 200 -19.96 1.16 -12.50
N LEU A 201 -18.74 0.82 -12.94
CA LEU A 201 -17.58 1.69 -12.81
C LEU A 201 -17.49 2.55 -14.06
N ALA A 202 -17.57 3.87 -13.88
CA ALA A 202 -17.48 4.87 -14.95
C ALA A 202 -16.59 6.02 -14.46
N SER A 203 -15.91 6.68 -15.40
CA SER A 203 -15.05 7.80 -15.07
C SER A 203 -15.85 9.10 -14.87
N PRO A 204 -15.30 10.09 -14.15
CA PRO A 204 -16.00 11.36 -13.94
C PRO A 204 -16.36 12.06 -15.26
N ARG A 205 -15.49 11.97 -16.28
CA ARG A 205 -15.76 12.44 -17.65
C ARG A 205 -17.06 11.88 -18.22
N ASN A 206 -17.26 10.56 -18.14
CA ASN A 206 -18.43 9.90 -18.71
C ASN A 206 -19.68 10.01 -17.82
N LEU A 207 -19.49 10.21 -16.51
CA LEU A 207 -20.58 10.51 -15.58
C LEU A 207 -21.04 11.97 -15.66
N GLY A 208 -20.22 12.88 -16.20
CA GLY A 208 -20.46 14.32 -16.18
C GLY A 208 -20.30 14.94 -14.79
N GLY A 209 -19.53 14.29 -13.91
CA GLY A 209 -19.27 14.74 -12.54
C GLY A 209 -18.55 13.68 -11.70
N CYS A 210 -17.89 14.12 -10.64
CA CYS A 210 -17.18 13.24 -9.72
C CYS A 210 -18.11 12.74 -8.59
N SER A 211 -18.14 11.43 -8.35
CA SER A 211 -18.88 10.82 -7.22
C SER A 211 -18.12 10.83 -5.90
N SER A 212 -16.84 11.21 -5.95
CA SER A 212 -15.91 11.31 -4.81
C SER A 212 -14.83 12.34 -5.13
N THR A 213 -14.17 12.86 -4.10
CA THR A 213 -12.96 13.71 -4.23
C THR A 213 -11.80 13.06 -3.47
N MET A 214 -10.56 13.41 -3.82
CA MET A 214 -9.36 12.96 -3.12
C MET A 214 -8.68 14.14 -2.43
N ALA A 215 -8.42 14.01 -1.13
CA ALA A 215 -7.59 14.95 -0.39
C ALA A 215 -6.22 14.31 -0.10
N VAL A 216 -5.14 15.03 -0.41
CA VAL A 216 -3.76 14.57 -0.23
C VAL A 216 -3.00 15.58 0.61
N MET A 217 -2.30 15.09 1.63
CA MET A 217 -1.46 15.93 2.48
C MET A 217 -0.12 16.18 1.79
N VAL A 218 0.29 17.45 1.73
CA VAL A 218 1.56 17.86 1.12
C VAL A 218 2.39 18.70 2.10
N GLU A 219 3.71 18.65 1.95
CA GLU A 219 4.62 19.38 2.84
C GLU A 219 4.52 20.90 2.70
N ASP A 220 4.33 21.37 1.46
CA ASP A 220 4.19 22.78 1.10
C ASP A 220 3.12 22.94 0.01
N VAL A 221 1.97 23.46 0.40
CA VAL A 221 0.78 23.65 -0.45
C VAL A 221 1.05 24.67 -1.57
N ASP A 222 1.75 25.76 -1.26
CA ASP A 222 2.04 26.83 -2.23
C ASP A 222 3.07 26.39 -3.27
N ALA A 223 4.10 25.66 -2.85
CA ALA A 223 5.08 25.10 -3.77
C ALA A 223 4.45 24.05 -4.68
N HIS A 224 3.63 23.15 -4.13
CA HIS A 224 2.91 22.14 -4.90
C HIS A 224 1.93 22.79 -5.89
N PHE A 225 1.18 23.80 -5.46
CA PHE A 225 0.30 24.59 -6.31
C PHE A 225 1.03 25.23 -7.50
N ARG A 226 2.16 25.92 -7.26
CA ARG A 226 2.93 26.56 -8.34
C ARG A 226 3.36 25.54 -9.38
N ALA A 227 3.92 24.43 -8.94
CA ALA A 227 4.39 23.39 -9.85
C ALA A 227 3.24 22.72 -10.62
N ALA A 228 2.10 22.43 -9.97
CA ALA A 228 0.92 21.88 -10.66
C ALA A 228 0.35 22.88 -11.69
N SER A 229 0.27 24.16 -11.34
CA SER A 229 -0.19 25.23 -12.23
C SER A 229 0.74 25.38 -13.45
N GLU A 230 2.06 25.42 -13.24
CA GLU A 230 3.07 25.46 -14.31
C GLU A 230 3.01 24.21 -15.22
N ALA A 231 2.68 23.04 -14.64
CA ALA A 231 2.51 21.80 -15.38
C ALA A 231 1.18 21.68 -16.14
N GLY A 232 0.29 22.69 -16.01
CA GLY A 232 -0.96 22.81 -16.76
C GLY A 232 -2.21 22.30 -16.03
N ALA A 233 -2.19 22.23 -14.69
CA ALA A 233 -3.38 21.86 -13.92
C ALA A 233 -4.53 22.86 -14.14
N LYS A 234 -5.76 22.33 -14.27
CA LYS A 234 -6.98 23.15 -14.23
C LYS A 234 -7.32 23.44 -12.77
N ILE A 235 -6.88 24.60 -12.28
CA ILE A 235 -7.08 25.01 -10.88
C ILE A 235 -8.56 25.34 -10.64
N GLU A 236 -9.15 24.75 -9.59
CA GLU A 236 -10.50 25.10 -9.13
C GLU A 236 -10.45 26.33 -8.22
N HIS A 237 -9.56 26.32 -7.23
CA HIS A 237 -9.24 27.50 -6.43
C HIS A 237 -7.76 27.50 -6.02
N PRO A 238 -7.13 28.68 -5.92
CA PRO A 238 -5.75 28.80 -5.45
C PRO A 238 -5.63 28.48 -3.94
N PRO A 239 -4.39 28.39 -3.42
CA PRO A 239 -4.13 28.18 -1.99
C PRO A 239 -4.86 29.19 -1.11
N VAL A 240 -5.67 28.69 -0.19
CA VAL A 240 -6.45 29.46 0.77
C VAL A 240 -6.35 28.82 2.15
N ASP A 241 -6.36 29.66 3.18
CA ASP A 241 -6.47 29.20 4.57
C ASP A 241 -7.96 29.02 4.90
N GLU A 242 -8.35 27.78 5.13
CA GLU A 242 -9.72 27.37 5.38
C GLU A 242 -10.10 27.53 6.85
N PRO A 243 -11.37 27.83 7.17
CA PRO A 243 -11.83 28.09 8.53
C PRO A 243 -11.75 26.86 9.44
N TYR A 244 -11.54 25.66 8.87
CA TYR A 244 -11.36 24.40 9.59
C TYR A 244 -9.88 24.03 9.80
N GLY A 245 -8.95 24.98 9.61
CA GLY A 245 -7.58 24.87 10.09
C GLY A 245 -6.58 24.27 9.10
N TYR A 246 -6.85 24.35 7.81
CA TYR A 246 -5.97 23.85 6.75
C TYR A 246 -5.65 24.95 5.75
N ARG A 247 -4.42 24.94 5.23
CA ARG A 247 -4.10 25.60 3.97
C ARG A 247 -4.33 24.58 2.85
N GLU A 248 -5.11 24.92 1.84
CA GLU A 248 -5.39 23.99 0.73
C GLU A 248 -5.63 24.69 -0.61
N TYR A 249 -5.41 23.96 -1.69
CA TYR A 249 -5.89 24.32 -3.03
C TYR A 249 -6.49 23.08 -3.69
N SER A 250 -7.41 23.29 -4.64
CA SER A 250 -7.99 22.20 -5.42
C SER A 250 -7.78 22.38 -6.92
N ALA A 251 -7.68 21.26 -7.63
CA ALA A 251 -7.53 21.21 -9.07
C ALA A 251 -8.23 19.99 -9.67
N TRP A 252 -8.65 20.14 -10.92
CA TRP A 252 -9.22 19.08 -11.74
C TRP A 252 -8.13 18.36 -12.50
N ASP A 253 -8.23 17.04 -12.59
CA ASP A 253 -7.33 16.25 -13.42
C ASP A 253 -7.81 16.10 -14.88
N SER A 254 -7.15 15.21 -15.63
CA SER A 254 -7.41 14.94 -17.05
C SER A 254 -8.83 14.47 -17.39
N GLU A 255 -9.62 14.03 -16.41
CA GLU A 255 -11.00 13.56 -16.59
C GLU A 255 -12.00 14.21 -15.64
N ASP A 256 -11.70 15.42 -15.15
CA ASP A 256 -12.56 16.18 -14.24
C ASP A 256 -12.82 15.47 -12.89
N GLN A 257 -11.86 14.67 -12.40
CA GLN A 257 -11.83 14.25 -11.00
C GLN A 257 -11.27 15.41 -10.16
N LEU A 258 -11.93 15.75 -9.06
CA LEU A 258 -11.45 16.78 -8.13
C LEU A 258 -10.40 16.20 -7.18
N TRP A 259 -9.32 16.96 -7.01
CA TRP A 259 -8.25 16.70 -6.05
C TRP A 259 -7.98 17.96 -5.22
N SER A 260 -7.79 17.76 -3.92
CA SER A 260 -7.42 18.80 -2.96
C SER A 260 -6.07 18.47 -2.35
N PHE A 261 -5.18 19.44 -2.27
CA PHE A 261 -3.86 19.30 -1.66
C PHE A 261 -3.76 20.25 -0.48
N MET A 262 -3.47 19.71 0.70
CA MET A 262 -3.67 20.43 1.96
C MET A 262 -2.56 20.18 2.98
N LYS A 263 -2.48 21.09 3.94
CA LYS A 263 -1.61 20.99 5.12
C LYS A 263 -2.29 21.69 6.30
N PRO A 264 -2.18 21.18 7.54
CA PRO A 264 -2.66 21.90 8.72
C PRO A 264 -2.00 23.29 8.85
N LEU A 265 -2.77 24.27 9.30
CA LEU A 265 -2.23 25.57 9.72
C LEU A 265 -1.50 25.39 11.06
N ASN A 266 -0.29 25.95 11.15
CA ASN A 266 0.52 25.95 12.37
C ASN A 266 0.09 27.06 13.34
#